data_AF-Q48G20-F1
#
_entry.id   AF-Q48G20-F1
#
_cell.length_a   1.000
_cell.length_b   1.000
_cell.length_c   1.000
_cell.angle_alpha   90.00
_cell.angle_beta   90.00
_cell.angle_gamma   90.00
#
_symmetry.space_group_name_H-M   'P 1'
#
loop_
_entity.id
_entity.type
_entity.pdbx_description
1 polymer ?
#
loop_
_entity_poly.entity_id
_entity_poly.type
_entity_poly.pdbx_seq_one_letter_code
_entity_poly.pdbx_strand_id
1 'polypeptide(L)'
;MKSCEVNFDGLVGPTHNYGGLSYGNVASQSNSQQCANPREAALQGLAKMKALMDLGFTQGVLAPQERPDVAGLRQLGFIGSDEQVIEKAARQDMPLLVASCSASSMWVANAATVSPSADTADGRVHFTAANLNCKYHRSIEHPTTSRVLGAMFADAKHFAHHPALPPVAQFGDEGAANHTRFCQDYGQPGVEFFVFGRSAFDTRYPAPQKYPARQTLEASRAVARLHGLSEGGVVYAQQNPAVIDQGVFHNDVIAVGNGEVLFYHEDAFLNTEPMLNELRDKLGRVGGQLRAICVPRAEVSVQDAVRSYLFNSQLLSRPDGSMLLIVPQECQANASVWAYLQRLIADDSPVAQVKVFDLKQSMQNGGGPACLRLRVALKETELAAVNPGVIMTAPLYDTLTQWVDRHYRDRMSENDLADPRLLIQCRTALDELTQILKLGAVYPFQLN
;
A
#
# COMPACT_ATOMS: atom_id res chain seq x y z
N MET A 1 11.71 25.98 -0.13
CA MET A 1 11.31 25.36 1.15
C MET A 1 11.79 23.92 1.12
N LYS A 2 12.16 23.34 2.27
CA LYS A 2 12.48 21.91 2.31
C LYS A 2 11.22 21.10 2.00
N SER A 3 11.38 20.02 1.26
CA SER A 3 10.34 19.05 0.93
C SER A 3 10.89 17.65 1.21
N CYS A 4 10.02 16.69 1.50
CA CYS A 4 10.41 15.29 1.58
C CYS A 4 9.25 14.38 1.23
N GLU A 5 9.57 13.15 0.82
CA GLU A 5 8.62 12.04 0.83
C GLU A 5 8.61 11.41 2.22
N VAL A 6 7.45 11.42 2.87
CA VAL A 6 7.21 10.71 4.13
C VAL A 6 6.59 9.36 3.80
N ASN A 7 7.15 8.28 4.36
CA ASN A 7 6.55 6.95 4.25
C ASN A 7 5.67 6.69 5.48
N PHE A 8 4.36 6.58 5.27
CA PHE A 8 3.42 6.14 6.30
C PHE A 8 3.20 4.64 6.15
N ASP A 9 3.68 3.88 7.12
CA ASP A 9 3.64 2.42 7.11
C ASP A 9 2.44 1.88 7.90
N GLY A 10 1.79 0.84 7.38
CA GLY A 10 0.68 0.18 8.06
C GLY A 10 1.17 -0.69 9.22
N LEU A 11 0.74 -0.37 10.44
CA LEU A 11 0.92 -1.26 11.59
C LEU A 11 0.03 -2.49 11.40
N VAL A 12 0.63 -3.67 11.36
CA VAL A 12 -0.09 -4.94 11.18
C VAL A 12 -1.09 -5.14 12.32
N GLY A 13 -2.33 -5.52 12.00
CA GLY A 13 -3.40 -5.69 13.00
C GLY A 13 -3.32 -7.00 13.80
N PRO A 14 -3.95 -7.08 14.99
CA PRO A 14 -3.84 -8.24 15.89
C PRO A 14 -4.42 -9.54 15.33
N THR A 15 -5.29 -9.43 14.30
CA THR A 15 -5.96 -10.57 13.65
C THR A 15 -5.23 -11.06 12.39
N HIS A 16 -3.97 -10.67 12.18
CA HIS A 16 -3.17 -11.13 11.04
C HIS A 16 -3.23 -12.66 10.91
N ASN A 17 -3.64 -13.12 9.73
CA ASN A 17 -3.90 -14.53 9.43
C ASN A 17 -3.70 -14.80 7.93
N TYR A 18 -3.64 -16.07 7.55
CA TYR A 18 -3.51 -16.51 6.16
C TYR A 18 -4.83 -17.11 5.63
N GLY A 19 -5.79 -16.24 5.30
CA GLY A 19 -7.12 -16.66 4.83
C GLY A 19 -7.22 -17.04 3.33
N GLY A 20 -6.17 -16.86 2.52
CA GLY A 20 -6.22 -17.21 1.09
C GLY A 20 -7.21 -16.41 0.23
N LEU A 21 -7.58 -15.21 0.69
CA LEU A 21 -8.77 -14.47 0.24
C LEU A 21 -8.62 -13.73 -1.11
N SER A 22 -7.41 -13.70 -1.68
CA SER A 22 -7.09 -12.85 -2.83
C SER A 22 -6.76 -13.66 -4.09
N TYR A 23 -7.79 -14.11 -4.82
CA TYR A 23 -7.58 -14.74 -6.14
C TYR A 23 -6.77 -13.82 -7.08
N GLY A 24 -5.66 -14.34 -7.63
CA GLY A 24 -4.65 -13.59 -8.40
C GLY A 24 -3.42 -13.15 -7.61
N ASN A 25 -3.47 -13.20 -6.28
CA ASN A 25 -2.29 -13.09 -5.42
C ASN A 25 -1.82 -14.51 -5.06
N VAL A 26 -0.79 -14.98 -5.76
CA VAL A 26 -0.28 -16.36 -5.65
C VAL A 26 0.19 -16.67 -4.22
N ALA A 27 0.85 -15.71 -3.55
CA ALA A 27 1.36 -15.90 -2.18
C ALA A 27 0.22 -16.11 -1.17
N SER A 28 -0.84 -15.29 -1.24
CA SER A 28 -2.03 -15.45 -0.40
C SER A 28 -2.64 -16.84 -0.54
N GLN A 29 -2.77 -17.34 -1.77
CA GLN A 29 -3.35 -18.65 -2.04
C GLN A 29 -2.47 -19.80 -1.54
N SER A 30 -1.14 -19.72 -1.74
CA SER A 30 -0.21 -20.80 -1.36
C SER A 30 0.00 -20.95 0.15
N ASN A 31 -0.22 -19.88 0.93
CA ASN A 31 -0.04 -19.90 2.38
C ASN A 31 -1.36 -20.03 3.16
N SER A 32 -2.48 -20.19 2.46
CA SER A 32 -3.80 -20.35 3.09
C SER A 32 -3.79 -21.42 4.17
N GLN A 33 -4.48 -21.16 5.29
CA GLN A 33 -4.63 -22.05 6.45
C GLN A 33 -3.34 -22.34 7.25
N GLN A 34 -2.21 -21.75 6.87
CA GLN A 34 -1.03 -21.77 7.73
C GLN A 34 -1.29 -20.95 9.01
N CYS A 35 -0.58 -21.30 10.06
CA CYS A 35 -0.65 -20.54 11.31
C CYS A 35 0.21 -19.28 11.19
N ALA A 36 -0.41 -18.11 11.40
CA ALA A 36 0.28 -16.83 11.36
C ALA A 36 0.82 -16.42 12.74
N ASN A 37 1.74 -15.46 12.76
CA ASN A 37 2.28 -14.86 13.98
C ASN A 37 2.04 -13.34 13.94
N PRO A 38 0.88 -12.85 14.44
CA PRO A 38 0.56 -11.42 14.44
C PRO A 38 1.62 -10.57 15.13
N ARG A 39 2.16 -11.02 16.26
CA ARG A 39 3.20 -10.29 17.01
C ARG A 39 4.46 -10.09 16.18
N GLU A 40 4.99 -11.17 15.59
CA GLU A 40 6.15 -11.09 14.70
C GLU A 40 5.87 -10.22 13.48
N ALA A 41 4.67 -10.30 12.89
CA ALA A 41 4.29 -9.50 11.73
C ALA A 41 4.34 -7.99 12.03
N ALA A 42 3.80 -7.57 13.18
CA ALA A 42 3.84 -6.18 13.61
C ALA A 42 5.27 -5.72 13.94
N LEU A 43 6.06 -6.57 14.63
CA LEU A 43 7.45 -6.25 14.97
C LEU A 43 8.37 -6.16 13.73
N GLN A 44 8.18 -7.03 12.72
CA GLN A 44 8.89 -6.95 11.43
C GLN A 44 8.63 -5.61 10.73
N GLY A 45 7.36 -5.17 10.69
CA GLY A 45 6.98 -3.87 10.14
C GLY A 45 7.59 -2.70 10.91
N LEU A 46 7.50 -2.71 12.25
CA LEU A 46 8.09 -1.67 13.11
C LEU A 46 9.62 -1.60 12.98
N ALA A 47 10.30 -2.74 12.89
CA ALA A 47 11.74 -2.79 12.69
C ALA A 47 12.15 -2.14 11.35
N LYS A 48 11.39 -2.36 10.28
CA LYS A 48 11.59 -1.68 8.99
C LYS A 48 11.42 -0.16 9.13
N MET A 49 10.31 0.29 9.75
CA MET A 49 10.07 1.71 10.00
C MET A 49 11.23 2.35 10.78
N LYS A 50 11.66 1.71 11.87
CA LYS A 50 12.77 2.17 12.71
C LYS A 50 14.08 2.28 11.94
N ALA A 51 14.41 1.26 11.17
CA ALA A 51 15.65 1.24 10.39
C ALA A 51 15.69 2.32 9.29
N LEU A 52 14.54 2.65 8.68
CA LEU A 52 14.45 3.75 7.72
C LEU A 52 14.55 5.11 8.41
N MET A 53 13.91 5.27 9.57
CA MET A 53 14.05 6.47 10.40
C MET A 53 15.51 6.70 10.82
N ASP A 54 16.22 5.65 11.24
CA ASP A 54 17.63 5.73 11.64
C ASP A 54 18.57 6.06 10.47
N LEU A 55 18.16 5.76 9.23
CA LEU A 55 18.85 6.16 8.01
C LEU A 55 18.51 7.60 7.58
N GLY A 56 17.65 8.31 8.32
CA GLY A 56 17.28 9.70 8.07
C GLY A 56 16.03 9.89 7.20
N PHE A 57 15.33 8.82 6.82
CA PHE A 57 14.06 8.93 6.10
C PHE A 57 12.92 9.26 7.06
N THR A 58 12.05 10.21 6.72
CA THR A 58 10.89 10.55 7.55
C THR A 58 9.84 9.44 7.46
N GLN A 59 9.54 8.82 8.60
CA GLN A 59 8.59 7.71 8.70
C GLN A 59 7.38 8.11 9.55
N GLY A 60 6.21 7.57 9.21
CA GLY A 60 5.01 7.64 10.00
C GLY A 60 4.33 6.27 10.08
N VAL A 61 3.32 6.15 10.95
CA VAL A 61 2.56 4.92 11.16
C VAL A 61 1.07 5.16 10.90
N LEU A 62 0.42 4.21 10.23
CA LEU A 62 -1.02 4.18 10.00
C LEU A 62 -1.61 2.99 10.79
N ALA A 63 -2.62 3.27 11.61
CA ALA A 63 -3.19 2.30 12.54
C ALA A 63 -3.97 1.16 11.83
N PRO A 64 -3.99 -0.07 12.39
CA PRO A 64 -4.83 -1.15 11.89
C PRO A 64 -6.33 -0.85 12.10
N GLN A 65 -7.21 -1.69 11.55
CA GLN A 65 -8.66 -1.52 11.67
C GLN A 65 -9.30 -2.45 12.71
N GLU A 66 -10.54 -2.12 13.10
CA GLU A 66 -11.39 -3.01 13.90
C GLU A 66 -11.62 -4.33 13.16
N ARG A 67 -11.12 -5.41 13.75
CA ARG A 67 -11.32 -6.78 13.30
C ARG A 67 -11.57 -7.67 14.54
N PRO A 68 -12.46 -8.66 14.48
CA PRO A 68 -13.41 -8.97 13.39
C PRO A 68 -14.36 -7.80 13.06
N ASP A 69 -14.76 -7.64 11.79
CA ASP A 69 -15.77 -6.66 11.36
C ASP A 69 -17.20 -7.14 11.66
N VAL A 70 -17.56 -6.99 12.93
CA VAL A 70 -18.82 -7.43 13.51
C VAL A 70 -20.03 -6.64 12.97
N ALA A 71 -19.80 -5.39 12.54
CA ALA A 71 -20.81 -4.57 11.87
C ALA A 71 -21.07 -5.07 10.43
N GLY A 72 -20.02 -5.38 9.67
CA GLY A 72 -20.13 -5.99 8.35
C GLY A 72 -20.86 -7.34 8.38
N LEU A 73 -20.58 -8.19 9.38
CA LEU A 73 -21.32 -9.44 9.57
C LEU A 73 -22.81 -9.21 9.83
N ARG A 74 -23.19 -8.16 10.58
CA ARG A 74 -24.63 -7.80 10.75
C ARG A 74 -25.29 -7.41 9.45
N GLN A 75 -24.61 -6.67 8.59
CA GLN A 75 -25.13 -6.31 7.27
C GLN A 75 -25.36 -7.55 6.39
N LEU A 76 -24.64 -8.64 6.66
CA LEU A 76 -24.79 -9.93 5.98
C LEU A 76 -25.81 -10.87 6.66
N GLY A 77 -26.58 -10.37 7.64
CA GLY A 77 -27.70 -11.10 8.22
C GLY A 77 -27.40 -11.85 9.53
N PHE A 78 -26.17 -11.78 10.05
CA PHE A 78 -25.86 -12.33 11.37
C PHE A 78 -26.37 -11.38 12.47
N ILE A 79 -27.39 -11.82 13.21
CA ILE A 79 -28.03 -11.03 14.29
C ILE A 79 -27.66 -11.56 15.68
N GLY A 80 -27.68 -10.68 16.69
CA GLY A 80 -27.44 -11.02 18.10
C GLY A 80 -26.45 -10.08 18.76
N SER A 81 -25.93 -10.47 19.93
CA SER A 81 -24.76 -9.83 20.53
C SER A 81 -23.53 -9.98 19.64
N ASP A 82 -22.45 -9.25 19.94
CA ASP A 82 -21.19 -9.37 19.20
C ASP A 82 -20.65 -10.81 19.24
N GLU A 83 -20.75 -11.47 20.40
CA GLU A 83 -20.34 -12.87 20.55
C GLU A 83 -21.22 -13.80 19.73
N GLN A 84 -22.54 -13.63 19.77
CA GLN A 84 -23.47 -14.45 18.99
C GLN A 84 -23.25 -14.31 17.48
N VAL A 85 -22.89 -13.11 17.02
CA VAL A 85 -22.61 -12.88 15.59
C VAL A 85 -21.33 -13.59 15.17
N ILE A 86 -20.25 -13.50 15.96
CA ILE A 86 -19.01 -14.23 15.69
C ILE A 86 -19.25 -15.75 15.71
N GLU A 87 -19.94 -16.27 16.73
CA GLU A 87 -20.24 -17.70 16.85
C GLU A 87 -21.10 -18.22 15.69
N LYS A 88 -22.10 -17.45 15.25
CA LYS A 88 -22.93 -17.82 14.10
C LYS A 88 -22.13 -17.79 12.81
N ALA A 89 -21.33 -16.75 12.57
CA ALA A 89 -20.45 -16.68 11.40
C ALA A 89 -19.47 -17.86 11.38
N ALA A 90 -18.81 -18.16 12.50
CA ALA A 90 -17.91 -19.31 12.61
C ALA A 90 -18.59 -20.65 12.29
N ARG A 91 -19.82 -20.87 12.75
CA ARG A 91 -20.57 -22.13 12.54
C ARG A 91 -21.19 -22.24 11.15
N GLN A 92 -21.65 -21.14 10.58
CA GLN A 92 -22.44 -21.14 9.35
C GLN A 92 -21.60 -20.82 8.10
N ASP A 93 -20.57 -19.97 8.24
CA ASP A 93 -19.72 -19.52 7.14
C ASP A 93 -18.35 -19.05 7.66
N MET A 94 -17.50 -20.03 8.02
CA MET A 94 -16.12 -19.75 8.48
C MET A 94 -15.30 -18.92 7.46
N PRO A 95 -15.34 -19.19 6.14
CA PRO A 95 -14.64 -18.35 5.16
C PRO A 95 -15.05 -16.87 5.22
N LEU A 96 -16.33 -16.58 5.45
CA LEU A 96 -16.79 -15.20 5.62
C LEU A 96 -16.27 -14.57 6.92
N LEU A 97 -16.25 -15.30 8.03
CA LEU A 97 -15.63 -14.83 9.27
C LEU A 97 -14.14 -14.53 9.06
N VAL A 98 -13.40 -15.42 8.40
CA VAL A 98 -11.98 -15.22 8.07
C VAL A 98 -11.80 -13.95 7.23
N ALA A 99 -12.68 -13.69 6.26
CA ALA A 99 -12.68 -12.46 5.47
C ALA A 99 -12.91 -11.21 6.32
N SER A 100 -13.86 -11.24 7.25
CA SER A 100 -14.14 -10.16 8.20
C SER A 100 -13.05 -9.98 9.26
N CYS A 101 -12.09 -10.91 9.37
CA CYS A 101 -10.95 -10.86 10.29
C CYS A 101 -9.65 -10.43 9.62
N SER A 102 -9.62 -10.18 8.31
CA SER A 102 -8.38 -9.90 7.59
C SER A 102 -7.69 -8.62 8.08
N ALA A 103 -6.39 -8.71 8.38
CA ALA A 103 -5.53 -7.56 8.70
C ALA A 103 -5.03 -6.81 7.45
N SER A 104 -5.75 -6.89 6.34
CA SER A 104 -5.34 -6.38 5.02
C SER A 104 -5.13 -4.87 4.95
N SER A 105 -5.66 -4.11 5.91
CA SER A 105 -5.41 -2.68 6.03
C SER A 105 -3.95 -2.32 6.32
N MET A 106 -3.10 -3.30 6.67
CA MET A 106 -1.65 -3.11 6.79
C MET A 106 -0.98 -2.73 5.46
N TRP A 107 -1.56 -3.12 4.33
CA TRP A 107 -1.04 -2.76 3.00
C TRP A 107 -1.56 -1.40 2.56
N VAL A 108 -0.98 -0.36 3.18
CA VAL A 108 -1.41 1.03 3.03
C VAL A 108 -0.97 1.67 1.72
N ALA A 109 -0.18 0.99 0.89
CA ALA A 109 -0.06 1.34 -0.53
C ALA A 109 -1.43 1.34 -1.23
N ASN A 110 -2.40 0.60 -0.70
CA ASN A 110 -3.77 0.59 -1.22
C ASN A 110 -4.75 1.42 -0.38
N ALA A 111 -4.29 2.14 0.65
CA ALA A 111 -5.20 2.91 1.50
C ALA A 111 -5.86 4.06 0.74
N ALA A 112 -5.06 4.77 -0.07
CA ALA A 112 -5.49 5.93 -0.84
C ALA A 112 -4.55 6.17 -2.02
N THR A 113 -4.97 7.00 -2.98
CA THR A 113 -4.06 7.75 -3.84
C THR A 113 -3.81 9.12 -3.22
N VAL A 114 -2.57 9.62 -3.32
CA VAL A 114 -2.17 10.90 -2.75
C VAL A 114 -1.52 11.76 -3.82
N SER A 115 -1.98 13.01 -3.96
CA SER A 115 -1.37 14.00 -4.85
C SER A 115 -0.79 15.15 -4.04
N PRO A 116 0.53 15.44 -4.16
CA PRO A 116 1.15 16.55 -3.44
C PRO A 116 0.62 17.91 -3.87
N SER A 117 0.73 18.89 -2.96
CA SER A 117 0.27 20.27 -3.20
C SER A 117 0.93 20.99 -4.38
N ALA A 118 2.05 20.47 -4.89
CA ALA A 118 2.72 21.02 -6.06
C ALA A 118 1.98 20.68 -7.37
N ASP A 119 1.09 19.69 -7.37
CA ASP A 119 0.43 19.16 -8.58
C ASP A 119 -1.07 19.47 -8.63
N THR A 120 -1.67 19.87 -7.51
CA THR A 120 -3.11 20.09 -7.36
C THR A 120 -3.49 21.54 -7.66
N ALA A 121 -4.66 21.75 -8.26
CA ALA A 121 -5.12 23.07 -8.69
C ALA A 121 -5.32 24.08 -7.54
N ASP A 122 -5.58 23.63 -6.31
CA ASP A 122 -5.81 24.48 -5.15
C ASP A 122 -4.62 24.57 -4.18
N GLY A 123 -3.50 23.91 -4.50
CA GLY A 123 -2.28 23.94 -3.70
C GLY A 123 -2.35 23.18 -2.37
N ARG A 124 -3.28 22.23 -2.21
CA ARG A 124 -3.35 21.33 -1.04
C ARG A 124 -2.92 19.91 -1.40
N VAL A 125 -2.55 19.11 -0.41
CA VAL A 125 -2.30 17.68 -0.61
C VAL A 125 -3.64 16.94 -0.58
N HIS A 126 -3.96 16.23 -1.66
CA HIS A 126 -5.24 15.55 -1.83
C HIS A 126 -5.13 14.05 -1.55
N PHE A 127 -6.10 13.52 -0.81
CA PHE A 127 -6.23 12.10 -0.49
C PHE A 127 -7.58 11.58 -0.99
N THR A 128 -7.59 10.53 -1.81
CA THR A 128 -8.82 9.77 -2.12
C THR A 128 -8.64 8.35 -1.61
N ALA A 129 -9.44 7.94 -0.63
CA ALA A 129 -9.42 6.56 -0.14
C ALA A 129 -9.78 5.58 -1.26
N ALA A 130 -9.03 4.48 -1.41
CA ALA A 130 -9.31 3.50 -2.46
C ALA A 130 -10.51 2.62 -2.07
N ASN A 131 -11.41 2.31 -3.00
CA ASN A 131 -12.60 1.52 -2.68
C ASN A 131 -12.33 0.02 -2.54
N LEU A 132 -11.23 -0.48 -3.11
CA LEU A 132 -10.79 -1.88 -3.01
C LEU A 132 -11.87 -2.89 -3.37
N ASN A 133 -12.75 -2.49 -4.30
CA ASN A 133 -14.00 -3.17 -4.60
C ASN A 133 -13.81 -4.62 -5.07
N CYS A 134 -12.65 -4.95 -5.64
CA CYS A 134 -12.39 -6.27 -6.20
C CYS A 134 -12.39 -7.39 -5.15
N LYS A 135 -12.08 -7.09 -3.88
CA LYS A 135 -11.95 -8.08 -2.80
C LYS A 135 -12.78 -7.68 -1.59
N TYR A 136 -13.77 -8.49 -1.21
CA TYR A 136 -14.69 -8.18 -0.10
C TYR A 136 -13.98 -7.78 1.20
N HIS A 137 -13.02 -8.60 1.67
CA HIS A 137 -12.25 -8.32 2.90
C HIS A 137 -11.48 -7.00 2.86
N ARG A 138 -11.22 -6.46 1.67
CA ARG A 138 -10.60 -5.15 1.46
C ARG A 138 -11.59 -4.03 1.20
N SER A 139 -12.71 -4.30 0.54
CA SER A 139 -13.72 -3.28 0.24
C SER A 139 -14.38 -2.69 1.50
N ILE A 140 -14.26 -3.38 2.64
CA ILE A 140 -14.72 -2.87 3.95
C ILE A 140 -13.71 -1.91 4.61
N GLU A 141 -12.53 -1.70 4.03
CA GLU A 141 -11.46 -0.89 4.63
C GLU A 141 -11.73 0.62 4.55
N HIS A 142 -12.22 1.10 3.40
CA HIS A 142 -12.18 2.51 3.03
C HIS A 142 -12.92 3.47 3.98
N PRO A 143 -14.05 3.11 4.64
CA PRO A 143 -14.71 4.05 5.56
C PRO A 143 -13.85 4.38 6.78
N THR A 144 -13.19 3.37 7.37
CA THR A 144 -12.29 3.56 8.50
C THR A 144 -10.98 4.21 8.06
N THR A 145 -10.43 3.81 6.90
CA THR A 145 -9.24 4.46 6.31
C THR A 145 -9.47 5.95 6.12
N SER A 146 -10.65 6.37 5.63
CA SER A 146 -10.99 7.78 5.46
C SER A 146 -10.96 8.55 6.79
N ARG A 147 -11.49 7.97 7.88
CA ARG A 147 -11.46 8.60 9.21
C ARG A 147 -10.05 8.69 9.78
N VAL A 148 -9.25 7.63 9.64
CA VAL A 148 -7.85 7.60 10.10
C VAL A 148 -7.01 8.63 9.34
N LEU A 149 -7.12 8.69 8.01
CA LEU A 149 -6.44 9.73 7.21
C LEU A 149 -6.90 11.15 7.59
N GLY A 150 -8.21 11.35 7.79
CA GLY A 150 -8.75 12.63 8.27
C GLY A 150 -8.20 13.05 9.64
N ALA A 151 -7.97 12.10 10.55
CA ALA A 151 -7.36 12.36 11.86
C ALA A 151 -5.84 12.60 11.79
N MET A 152 -5.14 11.98 10.83
CA MET A 152 -3.70 12.16 10.62
C MET A 152 -3.38 13.50 9.92
N PHE A 153 -4.21 13.89 8.96
CA PHE A 153 -4.01 15.05 8.07
C PHE A 153 -5.20 16.02 8.21
N ALA A 154 -5.41 16.54 9.42
CA ALA A 154 -6.64 17.25 9.79
C ALA A 154 -6.69 18.74 9.37
N ASP A 155 -5.54 19.38 9.14
CA ASP A 155 -5.50 20.80 8.79
C ASP A 155 -6.03 21.05 7.35
N ALA A 156 -7.27 21.53 7.26
CA ALA A 156 -7.95 21.80 5.99
C ALA A 156 -7.26 22.88 5.12
N LYS A 157 -6.31 23.65 5.66
CA LYS A 157 -5.47 24.58 4.89
C LYS A 157 -4.44 23.84 4.03
N HIS A 158 -3.99 22.67 4.48
CA HIS A 158 -2.94 21.89 3.84
C HIS A 158 -3.48 20.61 3.18
N PHE A 159 -4.57 20.05 3.69
CA PHE A 159 -5.03 18.72 3.30
C PHE A 159 -6.49 18.73 2.84
N ALA A 160 -6.78 17.98 1.78
CA ALA A 160 -8.13 17.74 1.29
C ALA A 160 -8.39 16.24 1.19
N HIS A 161 -9.54 15.80 1.72
CA HIS A 161 -9.94 14.38 1.75
C HIS A 161 -11.18 14.16 0.90
N HIS A 162 -11.14 13.12 0.07
CA HIS A 162 -12.23 12.68 -0.79
C HIS A 162 -12.70 11.29 -0.37
N PRO A 163 -14.01 11.02 -0.39
CA PRO A 163 -14.53 9.68 -0.16
C PRO A 163 -14.07 8.74 -1.27
N ALA A 164 -14.07 7.44 -0.98
CA ALA A 164 -13.79 6.44 -1.99
C ALA A 164 -14.80 6.50 -3.17
N LEU A 165 -14.31 6.15 -4.36
CA LEU A 165 -15.16 6.05 -5.55
C LEU A 165 -16.27 5.01 -5.35
N PRO A 166 -17.41 5.11 -6.09
CA PRO A 166 -18.52 4.18 -5.96
C PRO A 166 -18.06 2.71 -5.97
N PRO A 167 -18.50 1.87 -5.02
CA PRO A 167 -18.00 0.51 -4.83
C PRO A 167 -18.64 -0.45 -5.86
N VAL A 168 -18.30 -0.24 -7.12
CA VAL A 168 -18.72 -1.06 -8.26
C VAL A 168 -17.53 -1.36 -9.16
N ALA A 169 -17.58 -2.47 -9.88
CA ALA A 169 -16.47 -2.94 -10.70
C ALA A 169 -16.02 -1.91 -11.76
N GLN A 170 -16.92 -1.04 -12.24
CA GLN A 170 -16.59 0.00 -13.22
C GLN A 170 -15.63 1.07 -12.68
N PHE A 171 -15.57 1.24 -11.36
CA PHE A 171 -14.69 2.17 -10.67
C PHE A 171 -13.76 1.45 -9.70
N GLY A 172 -13.32 0.23 -10.03
CA GLY A 172 -12.35 -0.51 -9.22
C GLY A 172 -11.06 0.29 -9.06
N ASP A 173 -10.71 0.58 -7.81
CA ASP A 173 -9.58 1.42 -7.42
C ASP A 173 -8.79 0.78 -6.27
N GLU A 174 -7.48 0.63 -6.47
CA GLU A 174 -6.54 0.05 -5.51
C GLU A 174 -5.47 1.04 -5.06
N GLY A 175 -5.67 2.35 -5.28
CA GLY A 175 -4.88 3.42 -4.68
C GLY A 175 -3.43 3.52 -5.17
N ALA A 176 -2.53 3.94 -4.27
CA ALA A 176 -1.12 4.20 -4.57
C ALA A 176 -0.31 2.98 -5.06
N ALA A 177 -0.79 1.74 -4.91
CA ALA A 177 -0.14 0.55 -5.49
C ALA A 177 -0.17 0.56 -7.03
N ASN A 178 -1.07 1.34 -7.63
CA ASN A 178 -1.19 1.55 -9.06
C ASN A 178 -0.85 2.98 -9.48
N HIS A 179 -0.12 3.69 -8.62
CA HIS A 179 0.24 5.09 -8.84
C HIS A 179 1.68 5.36 -8.41
N THR A 180 2.36 6.22 -9.16
CA THR A 180 3.63 6.80 -8.75
C THR A 180 3.68 8.24 -9.23
N ARG A 181 4.60 9.00 -8.66
CA ARG A 181 4.85 10.38 -9.03
C ARG A 181 6.29 10.53 -9.49
N PHE A 182 6.51 11.20 -10.62
CA PHE A 182 7.83 11.58 -11.08
C PHE A 182 8.05 13.09 -10.94
N CYS A 183 9.21 13.49 -10.44
CA CYS A 183 9.52 14.89 -10.19
C CYS A 183 11.04 15.09 -10.07
N GLN A 184 11.51 16.30 -10.35
CA GLN A 184 12.90 16.69 -10.09
C GLN A 184 13.21 16.72 -8.59
N ASP A 185 12.29 17.30 -7.80
CA ASP A 185 12.32 17.35 -6.34
C ASP A 185 10.89 17.19 -5.79
N TYR A 186 10.73 16.62 -4.59
CA TYR A 186 9.42 16.31 -4.03
C TYR A 186 8.51 17.54 -3.83
N GLY A 187 9.09 18.74 -3.68
CA GLY A 187 8.36 19.98 -3.47
C GLY A 187 8.00 20.73 -4.76
N GLN A 188 8.52 20.29 -5.91
CA GLN A 188 8.30 20.90 -7.22
C GLN A 188 7.16 20.19 -7.98
N PRO A 189 6.50 20.85 -8.96
CA PRO A 189 5.53 20.19 -9.81
C PRO A 189 6.09 18.92 -10.47
N GLY A 190 5.27 17.88 -10.53
CA GLY A 190 5.63 16.58 -11.07
C GLY A 190 4.66 16.07 -12.12
N VAL A 191 4.83 14.80 -12.47
CA VAL A 191 3.94 14.03 -13.34
C VAL A 191 3.41 12.84 -12.57
N GLU A 192 2.10 12.79 -12.40
CA GLU A 192 1.37 11.72 -11.76
C GLU A 192 1.13 10.59 -12.77
N PHE A 193 1.58 9.38 -12.44
CA PHE A 193 1.53 8.23 -13.32
C PHE A 193 0.56 7.19 -12.76
N PHE A 194 -0.55 7.00 -13.46
CA PHE A 194 -1.60 6.06 -13.09
C PHE A 194 -1.54 4.83 -14.00
N VAL A 195 -1.51 3.64 -13.39
CA VAL A 195 -1.46 2.37 -14.11
C VAL A 195 -2.78 1.62 -13.91
N PHE A 196 -3.44 1.21 -15.00
CA PHE A 196 -4.70 0.46 -14.93
C PHE A 196 -4.58 -0.89 -15.63
N GLY A 197 -5.42 -1.85 -15.25
CA GLY A 197 -5.43 -3.18 -15.88
C GLY A 197 -6.45 -3.30 -17.02
N ARG A 198 -7.53 -2.51 -16.99
CA ARG A 198 -8.60 -2.50 -18.02
C ARG A 198 -9.35 -1.17 -18.08
N SER A 199 -10.10 -0.94 -19.15
CA SER A 199 -11.20 0.03 -19.17
C SER A 199 -12.53 -0.67 -18.90
N ALA A 200 -13.41 -0.02 -18.15
CA ALA A 200 -14.75 -0.51 -17.84
C ALA A 200 -15.77 -0.20 -18.94
N PHE A 201 -15.59 0.88 -19.71
CA PHE A 201 -16.56 1.33 -20.71
C PHE A 201 -16.03 1.30 -22.16
N ASP A 202 -14.75 0.98 -22.37
CA ASP A 202 -14.16 0.82 -23.70
C ASP A 202 -13.60 -0.59 -23.88
N THR A 203 -14.38 -1.45 -24.53
CA THR A 203 -14.05 -2.87 -24.76
C THR A 203 -12.90 -3.09 -25.74
N ARG A 204 -12.38 -2.02 -26.37
CA ARG A 204 -11.20 -2.10 -27.24
C ARG A 204 -9.91 -2.26 -26.46
N TYR A 205 -9.90 -1.89 -25.17
CA TYR A 205 -8.75 -2.14 -24.31
C TYR A 205 -8.62 -3.65 -24.04
N PRO A 206 -7.44 -4.25 -24.24
CA PRO A 206 -7.24 -5.64 -23.85
C PRO A 206 -7.37 -5.78 -22.33
N ALA A 207 -7.69 -6.98 -21.85
CA ALA A 207 -7.83 -7.26 -20.43
C ALA A 207 -7.24 -8.65 -20.13
N PRO A 208 -6.78 -8.88 -18.88
CA PRO A 208 -6.29 -10.19 -18.47
C PRO A 208 -7.40 -11.25 -18.57
N GLN A 209 -7.00 -12.50 -18.86
CA GLN A 209 -7.92 -13.61 -19.13
C GLN A 209 -8.07 -14.58 -17.96
N LYS A 210 -7.11 -14.59 -17.03
CA LYS A 210 -7.04 -15.51 -15.89
C LYS A 210 -7.26 -14.80 -14.56
N TYR A 211 -6.53 -13.71 -14.29
CA TYR A 211 -6.63 -12.97 -13.03
C TYR A 211 -7.30 -11.60 -13.23
N PRO A 212 -8.07 -11.09 -12.25
CA PRO A 212 -8.84 -9.87 -12.45
C PRO A 212 -7.95 -8.62 -12.52
N ALA A 213 -8.22 -7.75 -13.50
CA ALA A 213 -7.73 -6.37 -13.48
C ALA A 213 -8.54 -5.54 -12.46
N ARG A 214 -7.92 -5.30 -11.30
CA ARG A 214 -8.54 -4.62 -10.15
C ARG A 214 -8.71 -3.11 -10.34
N GLN A 215 -7.73 -2.48 -10.99
CA GLN A 215 -7.75 -1.06 -11.32
C GLN A 215 -8.38 -0.81 -12.69
N THR A 216 -9.29 0.16 -12.74
CA THR A 216 -9.91 0.65 -13.97
C THR A 216 -9.34 2.01 -14.40
N LEU A 217 -9.25 2.25 -15.71
CA LEU A 217 -8.90 3.56 -16.25
C LEU A 217 -9.87 4.66 -15.75
N GLU A 218 -11.14 4.31 -15.62
CA GLU A 218 -12.21 5.19 -15.16
C GLU A 218 -11.99 5.65 -13.72
N ALA A 219 -11.58 4.74 -12.84
CA ALA A 219 -11.20 5.07 -11.47
C ALA A 219 -9.98 6.01 -11.44
N SER A 220 -8.92 5.67 -12.16
CA SER A 220 -7.71 6.51 -12.22
C SER A 220 -8.02 7.93 -12.71
N ARG A 221 -8.84 8.07 -13.76
CA ARG A 221 -9.28 9.38 -14.25
C ARG A 221 -10.19 10.10 -13.25
N ALA A 222 -11.02 9.39 -12.48
CA ALA A 222 -11.86 9.99 -11.46
C ALA A 222 -11.04 10.55 -10.30
N VAL A 223 -10.05 9.81 -9.81
CA VAL A 223 -9.11 10.29 -8.79
C VAL A 223 -8.37 11.53 -9.27
N ALA A 224 -7.84 11.52 -10.50
CA ALA A 224 -7.16 12.69 -11.06
C ALA A 224 -8.05 13.95 -11.10
N ARG A 225 -9.35 13.79 -11.40
CA ARG A 225 -10.34 14.89 -11.33
C ARG A 225 -10.59 15.36 -9.90
N LEU A 226 -10.78 14.45 -8.95
CA LEU A 226 -10.96 14.79 -7.52
C LEU A 226 -9.75 15.55 -6.96
N HIS A 227 -8.56 15.26 -7.47
CA HIS A 227 -7.31 15.89 -7.07
C HIS A 227 -7.02 17.21 -7.84
N GLY A 228 -7.85 17.57 -8.83
CA GLY A 228 -7.63 18.78 -9.63
C GLY A 228 -6.33 18.75 -10.44
N LEU A 229 -5.88 17.56 -10.86
CA LEU A 229 -4.66 17.41 -11.64
C LEU A 229 -4.85 17.90 -13.08
N SER A 230 -3.84 18.57 -13.63
CA SER A 230 -3.87 19.06 -15.00
C SER A 230 -3.59 17.93 -16.02
N GLU A 231 -4.08 18.08 -17.25
CA GLU A 231 -3.81 17.12 -18.34
C GLU A 231 -2.30 16.98 -18.65
N GLY A 232 -1.54 18.08 -18.50
CA GLY A 232 -0.09 18.09 -18.66
C GLY A 232 0.68 17.41 -17.52
N GLY A 233 0.07 17.28 -16.34
CA GLY A 233 0.67 16.70 -15.15
C GLY A 233 0.30 15.23 -14.90
N VAL A 234 -0.39 14.56 -15.83
CA VAL A 234 -0.85 13.17 -15.64
C VAL A 234 -0.53 12.31 -16.84
N VAL A 235 -0.08 11.07 -16.61
CA VAL A 235 0.04 10.01 -17.63
C VAL A 235 -0.75 8.78 -17.18
N TYR A 236 -1.51 8.18 -18.11
CA TYR A 236 -2.23 6.93 -17.88
C TYR A 236 -1.61 5.81 -18.71
N ALA A 237 -1.17 4.73 -18.07
CA ALA A 237 -0.61 3.57 -18.75
C ALA A 237 -1.40 2.31 -18.45
N GLN A 238 -1.50 1.43 -19.43
CA GLN A 238 -2.07 0.11 -19.21
C GLN A 238 -0.96 -0.87 -18.82
N GLN A 239 -1.16 -1.56 -17.70
CA GLN A 239 -0.36 -2.73 -17.34
C GLN A 239 -0.51 -3.79 -18.44
N ASN A 240 0.58 -4.47 -18.79
CA ASN A 240 0.51 -5.60 -19.71
C ASN A 240 -0.43 -6.69 -19.15
N PRO A 241 -1.55 -7.01 -19.82
CA PRO A 241 -2.49 -8.02 -19.32
C PRO A 241 -1.84 -9.38 -19.05
N ALA A 242 -0.81 -9.73 -19.82
CA ALA A 242 -0.08 -10.99 -19.67
C ALA A 242 0.69 -11.10 -18.35
N VAL A 243 1.15 -9.98 -17.76
CA VAL A 243 1.81 -10.03 -16.44
C VAL A 243 0.78 -10.08 -15.30
N ILE A 244 -0.40 -9.47 -15.48
CA ILE A 244 -1.49 -9.62 -14.51
C ILE A 244 -1.89 -11.09 -14.39
N ASP A 245 -2.02 -11.81 -15.52
CA ASP A 245 -2.31 -13.24 -15.56
C ASP A 245 -1.20 -14.14 -14.96
N GLN A 246 -0.03 -13.56 -14.68
CA GLN A 246 1.09 -14.20 -13.99
C GLN A 246 1.21 -13.84 -12.51
N GLY A 247 0.30 -13.02 -11.97
CA GLY A 247 0.25 -12.68 -10.54
C GLY A 247 0.58 -11.23 -10.21
N VAL A 248 0.80 -10.37 -11.21
CA VAL A 248 1.00 -8.92 -11.02
C VAL A 248 -0.37 -8.24 -10.84
N PHE A 249 -0.96 -8.38 -9.66
CA PHE A 249 -2.30 -7.83 -9.37
C PHE A 249 -2.31 -6.31 -9.16
N HIS A 250 -1.15 -5.69 -8.92
CA HIS A 250 -0.89 -4.25 -8.79
C HIS A 250 0.42 -3.89 -9.50
N ASN A 251 0.55 -2.64 -9.93
CA ASN A 251 1.75 -2.16 -10.61
C ASN A 251 3.01 -2.21 -9.73
N ASP A 252 2.87 -1.97 -8.43
CA ASP A 252 3.95 -2.09 -7.45
C ASP A 252 4.50 -3.53 -7.29
N VAL A 253 4.01 -4.51 -8.05
CA VAL A 253 4.60 -5.86 -8.14
C VAL A 253 5.53 -6.00 -9.36
N ILE A 254 5.53 -5.04 -10.29
CA ILE A 254 6.31 -5.11 -11.55
C ILE A 254 7.03 -3.80 -11.93
N ALA A 255 6.73 -2.69 -11.25
CA ALA A 255 7.42 -1.42 -11.40
C ALA A 255 7.34 -0.55 -10.14
N VAL A 256 8.39 0.24 -9.87
CA VAL A 256 8.41 1.28 -8.84
C VAL A 256 9.10 2.53 -9.38
N GLY A 257 8.51 3.70 -9.11
CA GLY A 257 9.09 4.99 -9.44
C GLY A 257 9.51 5.77 -8.20
N ASN A 258 10.52 6.62 -8.30
CA ASN A 258 10.91 7.58 -7.27
C ASN A 258 11.71 8.73 -7.89
N GLY A 259 11.34 9.98 -7.56
CA GLY A 259 11.96 11.16 -8.16
C GLY A 259 11.92 11.08 -9.68
N GLU A 260 13.07 11.06 -10.33
CA GLU A 260 13.18 10.96 -11.79
C GLU A 260 13.35 9.52 -12.31
N VAL A 261 13.41 8.52 -11.41
CA VAL A 261 13.73 7.13 -11.77
C VAL A 261 12.46 6.29 -11.87
N LEU A 262 12.32 5.53 -12.96
CA LEU A 262 11.36 4.43 -13.10
C LEU A 262 12.14 3.12 -13.18
N PHE A 263 12.03 2.27 -12.16
CA PHE A 263 12.58 0.93 -12.12
C PHE A 263 11.49 -0.09 -12.42
N TYR A 264 11.59 -0.82 -13.54
CA TYR A 264 10.48 -1.64 -14.05
C TYR A 264 10.96 -2.86 -14.83
N HIS A 265 10.11 -3.89 -14.88
CA HIS A 265 10.35 -5.06 -15.73
C HIS A 265 10.04 -4.74 -17.20
N GLU A 266 10.79 -5.32 -18.14
CA GLU A 266 10.60 -5.15 -19.60
C GLU A 266 9.15 -5.39 -20.06
N ASP A 267 8.48 -6.39 -19.46
CA ASP A 267 7.08 -6.74 -19.74
C ASP A 267 6.02 -5.94 -18.95
N ALA A 268 6.40 -4.94 -18.14
CA ALA A 268 5.46 -4.28 -17.23
C ALA A 268 4.26 -3.67 -17.97
N PHE A 269 4.49 -2.91 -19.04
CA PHE A 269 3.44 -2.09 -19.67
C PHE A 269 3.10 -2.59 -21.08
N LEU A 270 1.85 -2.41 -21.50
CA LEU A 270 1.40 -2.86 -22.82
C LEU A 270 2.06 -2.05 -23.96
N ASN A 271 2.15 -0.73 -23.79
CA ASN A 271 2.68 0.21 -24.79
C ASN A 271 3.86 1.00 -24.20
N THR A 272 4.95 0.30 -23.86
CA THR A 272 6.08 0.86 -23.09
C THR A 272 6.70 2.10 -23.73
N GLU A 273 7.14 2.03 -24.99
CA GLU A 273 7.84 3.17 -25.62
C GLU A 273 6.96 4.44 -25.76
N PRO A 274 5.70 4.36 -26.24
CA PRO A 274 4.81 5.51 -26.22
C PRO A 274 4.62 6.11 -24.82
N MET A 275 4.43 5.27 -23.81
CA MET A 275 4.27 5.69 -22.41
C MET A 275 5.53 6.39 -21.88
N LEU A 276 6.73 5.83 -22.12
CA LEU A 276 7.99 6.43 -21.71
C LEU A 276 8.23 7.77 -22.40
N ASN A 277 7.87 7.91 -23.67
CA ASN A 277 7.99 9.16 -24.41
C ASN A 277 7.04 10.24 -23.85
N GLU A 278 5.80 9.88 -23.52
CA GLU A 278 4.86 10.81 -22.89
C GLU A 278 5.34 11.26 -21.51
N LEU A 279 5.86 10.33 -20.69
CA LEU A 279 6.47 10.66 -19.40
C LEU A 279 7.68 11.59 -19.56
N ARG A 280 8.60 11.30 -20.48
CA ARG A 280 9.78 12.15 -20.75
C ARG A 280 9.39 13.55 -21.17
N ASP A 281 8.41 13.68 -22.07
CA ASP A 281 7.92 14.98 -22.54
C ASP A 281 7.25 15.78 -21.43
N LYS A 282 6.28 15.18 -20.71
CA LYS A 282 5.57 15.87 -19.62
C LYS A 282 6.48 16.23 -18.46
N LEU A 283 7.38 15.32 -18.06
CA LEU A 283 8.33 15.59 -16.98
C LEU A 283 9.37 16.64 -17.40
N GLY A 284 9.83 16.60 -18.65
CA GLY A 284 10.72 17.61 -19.22
C GLY A 284 10.12 19.02 -19.20
N ARG A 285 8.81 19.16 -19.46
CA ARG A 285 8.10 20.45 -19.41
C ARG A 285 8.05 21.07 -18.01
N VAL A 286 8.17 20.26 -16.96
CA VAL A 286 8.26 20.72 -15.55
C VAL A 286 9.71 20.67 -15.02
N GLY A 287 10.70 20.48 -15.89
CA GLY A 287 12.12 20.59 -15.57
C GLY A 287 12.80 19.31 -15.08
N GLY A 288 12.10 18.17 -15.06
CA GLY A 288 12.69 16.88 -14.71
C GLY A 288 13.18 16.08 -15.92
N GLN A 289 13.97 15.03 -15.67
CA GLN A 289 14.54 14.15 -16.69
C GLN A 289 14.36 12.67 -16.34
N LEU A 290 13.41 11.99 -16.98
CA LEU A 290 13.12 10.58 -16.69
C LEU A 290 14.33 9.68 -16.96
N ARG A 291 14.72 8.89 -15.94
CA ARG A 291 15.70 7.81 -16.01
C ARG A 291 14.99 6.46 -15.87
N ALA A 292 14.80 5.77 -16.99
CA ALA A 292 14.13 4.48 -17.02
C ALA A 292 15.14 3.33 -16.88
N ILE A 293 15.07 2.57 -15.79
CA ILE A 293 15.88 1.38 -15.52
C ILE A 293 15.01 0.15 -15.81
N CYS A 294 15.22 -0.43 -16.99
CA CYS A 294 14.51 -1.62 -17.44
C CYS A 294 15.24 -2.89 -16.98
N VAL A 295 14.53 -3.82 -16.35
CA VAL A 295 15.03 -5.17 -16.05
C VAL A 295 14.69 -6.09 -17.22
N PRO A 296 15.68 -6.60 -17.97
CA PRO A 296 15.41 -7.48 -19.10
C PRO A 296 14.81 -8.80 -18.64
N ARG A 297 13.81 -9.31 -19.38
CA ARG A 297 13.16 -10.61 -19.10
C ARG A 297 14.13 -11.79 -19.08
N ALA A 298 15.25 -11.64 -19.80
CA ALA A 298 16.30 -12.64 -19.94
C ALA A 298 17.13 -12.80 -18.67
N GLU A 299 17.12 -11.80 -17.78
CA GLU A 299 17.90 -11.78 -16.54
C GLU A 299 17.03 -12.07 -15.33
N VAL A 300 15.82 -11.50 -15.29
CA VAL A 300 14.81 -11.76 -14.27
C VAL A 300 13.51 -12.05 -14.98
N SER A 301 12.97 -13.26 -14.83
CA SER A 301 11.67 -13.59 -15.39
C SER A 301 10.53 -12.90 -14.63
N VAL A 302 9.35 -12.76 -15.25
CA VAL A 302 8.14 -12.27 -14.54
C VAL A 302 7.84 -13.14 -13.31
N GLN A 303 8.05 -14.46 -13.39
CA GLN A 303 7.85 -15.37 -12.27
C GLN A 303 8.82 -15.12 -11.12
N ASP A 304 10.09 -14.83 -11.43
CA ASP A 304 11.07 -14.45 -10.40
C ASP A 304 10.74 -13.10 -9.78
N ALA A 305 10.28 -12.13 -10.58
CA ALA A 305 9.80 -10.84 -10.09
C ALA A 305 8.62 -11.01 -9.12
N VAL A 306 7.62 -11.81 -9.48
CA VAL A 306 6.44 -12.11 -8.64
C VAL A 306 6.80 -12.91 -7.38
N ARG A 307 7.76 -13.83 -7.44
CA ARG A 307 8.16 -14.65 -6.27
C ARG A 307 9.06 -13.89 -5.29
N SER A 308 9.94 -13.04 -5.82
CA SER A 308 10.91 -12.28 -5.02
C SER A 308 10.38 -10.94 -4.53
N TYR A 309 9.34 -10.40 -5.17
CA TYR A 309 8.82 -9.05 -4.93
C TYR A 309 9.87 -7.95 -5.20
N LEU A 310 10.79 -8.17 -6.15
CA LEU A 310 11.83 -7.21 -6.55
C LEU A 310 11.28 -5.80 -6.76
N PHE A 311 10.15 -5.67 -7.47
CA PHE A 311 9.56 -4.37 -7.77
C PHE A 311 8.63 -3.85 -6.68
N ASN A 312 8.27 -4.69 -5.70
CA ASN A 312 7.60 -4.24 -4.47
C ASN A 312 8.60 -3.69 -3.45
N SER A 313 9.70 -3.13 -3.95
CA SER A 313 10.74 -2.49 -3.18
C SER A 313 10.43 -1.02 -2.95
N GLN A 314 11.03 -0.43 -1.92
CA GLN A 314 11.04 1.03 -1.77
C GLN A 314 12.30 1.57 -2.42
N LEU A 315 12.15 2.45 -3.41
CA LEU A 315 13.24 3.22 -3.99
C LEU A 315 13.28 4.59 -3.29
N LEU A 316 14.34 4.88 -2.55
CA LEU A 316 14.42 6.05 -1.66
C LEU A 316 15.60 6.96 -2.03
N SER A 317 15.37 8.26 -2.17
CA SER A 317 16.40 9.25 -2.48
C SER A 317 17.21 9.66 -1.25
N ARG A 318 18.53 9.69 -1.36
CA ARG A 318 19.45 10.23 -0.34
C ARG A 318 19.79 11.69 -0.59
N PRO A 319 20.29 12.42 0.42
CA PRO A 319 20.71 13.82 0.26
C PRO A 319 21.81 14.04 -0.80
N ASP A 320 22.61 13.02 -1.11
CA ASP A 320 23.66 13.09 -2.14
C ASP A 320 23.16 12.80 -3.57
N GLY A 321 21.87 12.55 -3.75
CA GLY A 321 21.25 12.21 -5.03
C GLY A 321 21.29 10.73 -5.39
N SER A 322 22.02 9.90 -4.64
CA SER A 322 21.98 8.45 -4.79
C SER A 322 20.68 7.86 -4.25
N MET A 323 20.36 6.63 -4.62
CA MET A 323 19.16 5.93 -4.17
C MET A 323 19.48 4.65 -3.41
N LEU A 324 18.65 4.36 -2.40
CA LEU A 324 18.62 3.12 -1.64
C LEU A 324 17.40 2.30 -2.05
N LEU A 325 17.61 1.03 -2.42
CA LEU A 325 16.56 0.08 -2.72
C LEU A 325 16.30 -0.84 -1.52
N ILE A 326 15.07 -0.82 -0.99
CA ILE A 326 14.64 -1.66 0.12
C ILE A 326 13.90 -2.88 -0.44
N VAL A 327 14.46 -4.07 -0.25
CA VAL A 327 13.93 -5.33 -0.80
C VAL A 327 13.57 -6.31 0.32
N PRO A 328 12.61 -7.22 0.09
CA PRO A 328 12.36 -8.32 1.02
C PRO A 328 13.44 -9.42 0.91
N GLN A 329 13.54 -10.29 1.91
CA GLN A 329 14.55 -11.36 1.97
C GLN A 329 14.46 -12.35 0.79
N GLU A 330 13.27 -12.52 0.20
CA GLU A 330 13.02 -13.34 -0.97
C GLU A 330 13.81 -12.89 -2.21
N CYS A 331 14.17 -11.60 -2.32
CA CYS A 331 15.10 -11.11 -3.34
C CYS A 331 16.51 -11.66 -3.18
N GLN A 332 16.99 -11.82 -1.95
CA GLN A 332 18.30 -12.38 -1.66
C GLN A 332 18.30 -13.91 -1.84
N ALA A 333 17.17 -14.57 -1.58
CA ALA A 333 17.02 -16.01 -1.76
C ALA A 333 16.87 -16.44 -3.23
N ASN A 334 16.46 -15.54 -4.13
CA ASN A 334 16.35 -15.80 -5.55
C ASN A 334 17.66 -15.43 -6.28
N ALA A 335 18.34 -16.43 -6.84
CA ALA A 335 19.68 -16.27 -7.43
C ALA A 335 19.72 -15.31 -8.63
N SER A 336 18.72 -15.35 -9.53
CA SER A 336 18.69 -14.47 -10.72
C SER A 336 18.45 -13.02 -10.31
N VAL A 337 17.52 -12.81 -9.38
CA VAL A 337 17.19 -11.49 -8.80
C VAL A 337 18.37 -10.91 -8.03
N TRP A 338 19.01 -11.71 -7.18
CA TRP A 338 20.15 -11.22 -6.40
C TRP A 338 21.34 -10.89 -7.30
N ALA A 339 21.63 -11.71 -8.31
CA ALA A 339 22.67 -11.42 -9.30
C ALA A 339 22.38 -10.13 -10.08
N TYR A 340 21.12 -9.90 -10.48
CA TYR A 340 20.69 -8.65 -11.09
C TYR A 340 20.93 -7.45 -10.16
N LEU A 341 20.48 -7.54 -8.90
CA LEU A 341 20.64 -6.47 -7.91
C LEU A 341 22.11 -6.13 -7.63
N GLN A 342 23.00 -7.12 -7.56
CA GLN A 342 24.43 -6.86 -7.37
C GLN A 342 25.03 -6.13 -8.58
N ARG A 343 24.61 -6.47 -9.79
CA ARG A 343 25.05 -5.75 -10.99
C ARG A 343 24.49 -4.33 -11.05
N LEU A 344 23.23 -4.15 -10.70
CA LEU A 344 22.59 -2.82 -10.64
C LEU A 344 23.36 -1.85 -9.73
N ILE A 345 23.94 -2.34 -8.63
CA ILE A 345 24.79 -1.54 -7.73
C ILE A 345 26.19 -1.29 -8.35
N ALA A 346 26.72 -2.24 -9.12
CA ALA A 346 28.04 -2.16 -9.72
C ALA A 346 28.08 -1.28 -10.99
N ASP A 347 26.96 -1.20 -11.71
CA ASP A 347 26.77 -0.33 -12.86
C ASP A 347 26.62 1.15 -12.41
N ASP A 348 26.82 2.11 -13.33
CA ASP A 348 26.59 3.54 -13.08
C ASP A 348 25.08 3.85 -13.05
N SER A 349 24.42 3.35 -12.00
CA SER A 349 23.00 3.46 -11.74
C SER A 349 22.75 4.43 -10.58
N PRO A 350 21.60 5.14 -10.56
CA PRO A 350 21.17 5.88 -9.39
C PRO A 350 21.08 5.02 -8.11
N VAL A 351 20.88 3.70 -8.24
CA VAL A 351 20.76 2.78 -7.10
C VAL A 351 22.14 2.39 -6.56
N ALA A 352 22.60 3.09 -5.53
CA ALA A 352 23.93 2.89 -4.93
C ALA A 352 23.96 1.82 -3.81
N GLN A 353 22.79 1.42 -3.29
CA GLN A 353 22.71 0.41 -2.24
C GLN A 353 21.40 -0.36 -2.29
N VAL A 354 21.47 -1.65 -1.97
CA VAL A 354 20.31 -2.51 -1.66
C VAL A 354 20.35 -2.87 -0.18
N LYS A 355 19.22 -2.74 0.52
CA LYS A 355 19.05 -3.19 1.92
C LYS A 355 17.90 -4.18 2.00
N VAL A 356 18.19 -5.33 2.60
CA VAL A 356 17.26 -6.45 2.75
C VAL A 356 16.56 -6.36 4.11
N PHE A 357 15.25 -6.62 4.15
CA PHE A 357 14.48 -6.78 5.38
C PHE A 357 13.75 -8.12 5.41
N ASP A 358 13.68 -8.72 6.59
CA ASP A 358 12.76 -9.82 6.86
C ASP A 358 11.35 -9.25 7.09
N LEU A 359 10.46 -9.56 6.15
CA LEU A 359 9.04 -9.22 6.19
C LEU A 359 8.19 -10.47 5.92
N LYS A 360 8.70 -11.65 6.30
CA LYS A 360 8.12 -12.96 5.98
C LYS A 360 6.63 -13.02 6.24
N GLN A 361 6.15 -12.51 7.39
CA GLN A 361 4.73 -12.60 7.75
C GLN A 361 3.84 -11.85 6.75
N SER A 362 4.28 -10.67 6.27
CA SER A 362 3.57 -9.90 5.23
C SER A 362 3.73 -10.53 3.84
N MET A 363 4.94 -10.98 3.51
CA MET A 363 5.26 -11.61 2.23
C MET A 363 4.46 -12.89 1.98
N GLN A 364 4.17 -13.68 3.02
CA GLN A 364 3.32 -14.87 2.91
C GLN A 364 1.86 -14.58 2.51
N ASN A 365 1.37 -13.35 2.71
CA ASN A 365 0.10 -12.90 2.15
C ASN A 365 0.25 -12.08 0.86
N GLY A 366 1.47 -11.94 0.33
CA GLY A 366 1.77 -11.18 -0.89
C GLY A 366 1.81 -9.66 -0.66
N GLY A 367 2.55 -9.21 0.36
CA GLY A 367 2.88 -7.80 0.51
C GLY A 367 4.33 -7.61 0.95
N GLY A 368 5.12 -6.90 0.15
CA GLY A 368 6.52 -6.59 0.43
C GLY A 368 6.71 -5.20 1.07
N PRO A 369 7.94 -4.67 1.03
CA PRO A 369 8.28 -3.37 1.60
C PRO A 369 7.41 -2.21 1.10
N ALA A 370 7.08 -2.17 -0.19
CA ALA A 370 6.27 -1.11 -0.79
C ALA A 370 4.78 -1.25 -0.46
N CYS A 371 4.22 -2.46 -0.46
CA CYS A 371 2.81 -2.65 -0.10
C CYS A 371 2.49 -2.10 1.29
N LEU A 372 3.42 -2.24 2.23
CA LEU A 372 3.28 -1.79 3.61
C LEU A 372 3.33 -0.26 3.79
N ARG A 373 3.59 0.53 2.74
CA ARG A 373 3.83 1.98 2.91
C ARG A 373 3.11 2.86 1.88
N LEU A 374 2.47 3.91 2.39
CA LEU A 374 1.90 5.00 1.61
C LEU A 374 2.92 6.15 1.54
N ARG A 375 3.24 6.61 0.33
CA ARG A 375 4.13 7.75 0.12
C ARG A 375 3.34 9.04 0.13
N VAL A 376 3.80 10.02 0.89
CA VAL A 376 3.19 11.34 0.96
C VAL A 376 4.30 12.38 0.85
N ALA A 377 4.44 13.01 -0.32
CA ALA A 377 5.37 14.12 -0.49
C ALA A 377 4.77 15.40 0.12
N LEU A 378 5.53 16.00 1.05
CA LEU A 378 5.10 17.14 1.85
C LEU A 378 6.16 18.23 1.83
N LYS A 379 5.72 19.48 1.78
CA LYS A 379 6.53 20.65 2.12
C LYS A 379 6.70 20.72 3.64
N GLU A 380 7.73 21.42 4.10
CA GLU A 380 8.03 21.60 5.53
C GLU A 380 6.82 22.08 6.36
N THR A 381 6.02 23.02 5.85
CA THR A 381 4.81 23.51 6.55
C THR A 381 3.69 22.49 6.60
N GLU A 382 3.56 21.66 5.56
CA GLU A 382 2.54 20.60 5.52
C GLU A 382 2.94 19.46 6.45
N LEU A 383 4.22 19.08 6.46
CA LEU A 383 4.75 18.10 7.42
C LEU A 383 4.51 18.54 8.88
N ALA A 384 4.71 19.82 9.19
CA ALA A 384 4.44 20.37 10.51
C ALA A 384 2.94 20.35 10.89
N ALA A 385 2.03 20.24 9.91
CA ALA A 385 0.59 20.15 10.11
C ALA A 385 0.07 18.69 10.22
N VAL A 386 0.92 17.69 9.94
CA VAL A 386 0.57 16.28 10.20
C VAL A 386 0.47 16.06 11.70
N ASN A 387 -0.49 15.22 12.13
CA ASN A 387 -0.59 14.80 13.51
C ASN A 387 0.76 14.25 14.03
N PRO A 388 1.42 14.93 15.00
CA PRO A 388 2.74 14.50 15.45
C PRO A 388 2.71 13.15 16.18
N GLY A 389 1.54 12.67 16.63
CA GLY A 389 1.36 11.37 17.27
C GLY A 389 1.58 10.17 16.34
N VAL A 390 1.56 10.39 15.02
CA VAL A 390 1.81 9.32 14.03
C VAL A 390 3.18 9.39 13.37
N ILE A 391 3.99 10.40 13.66
CA ILE A 391 5.35 10.49 13.12
C ILE A 391 6.28 9.62 13.97
N MET A 392 7.02 8.72 13.31
CA MET A 392 7.91 7.79 13.99
C MET A 392 9.04 8.54 14.69
N THR A 393 9.23 8.19 15.96
CA THR A 393 10.33 8.66 16.80
C THR A 393 10.84 7.47 17.61
N ALA A 394 12.03 7.57 18.21
CA ALA A 394 12.52 6.50 19.08
C ALA A 394 11.55 6.18 20.25
N PRO A 395 10.98 7.18 20.96
CA PRO A 395 9.97 6.90 21.99
C PRO A 395 8.68 6.27 21.46
N LEU A 396 8.20 6.67 20.28
CA LEU A 396 7.01 6.07 19.68
C LEU A 396 7.27 4.62 19.28
N TYR A 397 8.44 4.32 18.70
CA TYR A 397 8.85 2.96 18.40
C TYR A 397 8.84 2.06 19.65
N ASP A 398 9.47 2.52 20.75
CA ASP A 398 9.49 1.77 22.02
C ASP A 398 8.07 1.57 22.59
N THR A 399 7.22 2.59 22.49
CA THR A 399 5.82 2.50 22.92
C THR A 399 5.03 1.49 22.10
N LEU A 400 5.16 1.51 20.77
CA LEU A 400 4.43 0.62 19.87
C LEU A 400 4.91 -0.83 19.99
N THR A 401 6.21 -1.07 20.14
CA THR A 401 6.75 -2.42 20.38
C THR A 401 6.23 -3.01 21.69
N GLN A 402 6.24 -2.25 22.78
CA GLN A 402 5.66 -2.68 24.06
C GLN A 402 4.13 -2.90 23.97
N TRP A 403 3.42 -2.07 23.23
CA TRP A 403 1.99 -2.24 22.96
C TRP A 403 1.72 -3.53 22.17
N VAL A 404 2.53 -3.83 21.15
CA VAL A 404 2.45 -5.08 20.39
C VAL A 404 2.70 -6.28 21.30
N ASP A 405 3.77 -6.25 22.12
CA ASP A 405 4.09 -7.35 23.04
C ASP A 405 2.98 -7.65 24.05
N ARG A 406 2.24 -6.62 24.48
CA ARG A 406 1.12 -6.76 25.42
C ARG A 406 -0.13 -7.36 24.78
N HIS A 407 -0.45 -6.97 23.54
CA HIS A 407 -1.76 -7.21 22.93
C HIS A 407 -1.78 -8.30 21.85
N TYR A 408 -0.64 -8.65 21.26
CA TYR A 408 -0.59 -9.54 20.10
C TYR A 408 -0.26 -10.98 20.50
N ARG A 409 -1.01 -11.92 19.91
CA ARG A 409 -0.69 -13.34 19.98
C ARG A 409 0.52 -13.65 19.09
N ASP A 410 1.30 -14.66 19.46
CA ASP A 410 2.36 -15.24 18.60
C ASP A 410 1.88 -16.35 17.68
N ARG A 411 0.60 -16.73 17.83
CA ARG A 411 -0.03 -17.77 17.04
C ARG A 411 -1.47 -17.39 16.76
N MET A 412 -1.85 -17.42 15.48
CA MET A 412 -3.22 -17.21 15.00
C MET A 412 -3.56 -18.26 13.94
N SER A 413 -4.55 -19.08 14.24
CA SER A 413 -5.18 -20.03 13.31
C SER A 413 -6.62 -19.61 13.01
N GLU A 414 -7.27 -20.22 12.01
CA GLU A 414 -8.68 -19.92 11.69
C GLU A 414 -9.61 -20.16 12.89
N ASN A 415 -9.33 -21.18 13.72
CA ASN A 415 -10.12 -21.47 14.92
C ASN A 415 -10.00 -20.37 15.99
N ASP A 416 -8.86 -19.68 16.05
CA ASP A 416 -8.65 -18.57 16.99
C ASP A 416 -9.52 -17.36 16.62
N LEU A 417 -9.81 -17.18 15.33
CA LEU A 417 -10.69 -16.11 14.82
C LEU A 417 -12.15 -16.31 15.24
N ALA A 418 -12.53 -17.54 15.59
CA ALA A 418 -13.86 -17.88 16.08
C ALA A 418 -14.06 -17.62 17.59
N ASP A 419 -13.00 -17.30 18.35
CA ASP A 419 -13.12 -16.96 19.78
C ASP A 419 -13.66 -15.53 19.96
N PRO A 420 -14.88 -15.32 20.48
CA PRO A 420 -15.44 -13.99 20.67
C PRO A 420 -14.61 -13.07 21.56
N ARG A 421 -13.77 -13.63 22.45
CA ARG A 421 -12.85 -12.84 23.30
C ARG A 421 -11.78 -12.13 22.48
N LEU A 422 -11.46 -12.61 21.28
CA LEU A 422 -10.52 -11.94 20.38
C LEU A 422 -11.01 -10.53 20.01
N LEU A 423 -12.31 -10.34 19.81
CA LEU A 423 -12.88 -9.01 19.54
C LEU A 423 -12.61 -8.04 20.70
N ILE A 424 -12.83 -8.49 21.94
CA ILE A 424 -12.61 -7.68 23.15
C ILE A 424 -11.12 -7.31 23.28
N GLN A 425 -10.23 -8.26 23.02
CA GLN A 425 -8.78 -8.04 23.00
C GLN A 425 -8.40 -6.98 21.94
N CYS A 426 -8.94 -7.12 20.72
CA CYS A 426 -8.66 -6.19 19.63
C CYS A 426 -9.20 -4.79 19.92
N ARG A 427 -10.44 -4.66 20.42
CA ARG A 427 -11.01 -3.34 20.77
C ARG A 427 -10.25 -2.66 21.90
N THR A 428 -9.88 -3.40 22.95
CA THR A 428 -9.03 -2.88 24.04
C THR A 428 -7.70 -2.36 23.48
N ALA A 429 -7.04 -3.14 22.62
CA ALA A 429 -5.78 -2.75 22.00
C ALA A 429 -5.93 -1.49 21.13
N LEU A 430 -6.96 -1.46 20.28
CA LEU A 430 -7.23 -0.34 19.37
C LEU A 430 -7.59 0.94 20.11
N ASP A 431 -8.34 0.86 21.21
CA ASP A 431 -8.69 2.03 22.02
C ASP A 431 -7.43 2.65 22.64
N GLU A 432 -6.56 1.83 23.25
CA GLU A 432 -5.25 2.28 23.74
C GLU A 432 -4.40 2.89 22.60
N LEU A 433 -4.40 2.26 21.41
CA LEU A 433 -3.65 2.76 20.26
C LEU A 433 -4.13 4.13 19.77
N THR A 434 -5.44 4.41 19.79
CA THR A 434 -5.95 5.75 19.41
C THR A 434 -5.46 6.84 20.37
N GLN A 435 -5.22 6.50 21.64
CA GLN A 435 -4.63 7.43 22.61
C GLN A 435 -3.14 7.63 22.35
N ILE A 436 -2.40 6.54 22.11
CA ILE A 436 -0.96 6.59 21.76
C ILE A 436 -0.74 7.48 20.52
N LEU A 437 -1.53 7.26 19.47
CA LEU A 437 -1.41 7.95 18.19
C LEU A 437 -2.20 9.28 18.10
N LYS A 438 -2.93 9.64 19.16
CA LYS A 438 -3.75 10.86 19.25
C LYS A 438 -4.74 11.00 18.08
N LEU A 439 -5.44 9.92 17.74
CA LEU A 439 -6.37 9.89 16.59
C LEU A 439 -7.81 10.29 16.96
N GLY A 440 -8.15 10.28 18.25
CA GLY A 440 -9.54 10.40 18.71
C GLY A 440 -10.36 9.15 18.36
N ALA A 441 -11.70 9.28 18.37
CA ALA A 441 -12.61 8.20 18.02
C ALA A 441 -12.68 8.02 16.49
N VAL A 442 -11.94 7.04 15.96
CA VAL A 442 -11.89 6.75 14.51
C VAL A 442 -12.49 5.38 14.16
N TYR A 443 -12.63 4.49 15.14
CA TYR A 443 -13.19 3.16 14.92
C TYR A 443 -14.70 3.13 15.18
N PRO A 444 -15.49 2.33 14.45
CA PRO A 444 -16.93 2.21 14.66
C PRO A 444 -17.33 1.94 16.12
N PHE A 445 -16.61 1.07 16.83
CA PHE A 445 -16.90 0.79 18.24
C PHE A 445 -16.71 1.98 19.21
N GLN A 446 -15.99 3.03 18.79
CA GLN A 446 -15.76 4.25 19.60
C GLN A 446 -16.75 5.38 19.27
N LEU A 447 -17.54 5.25 18.19
CA LEU A 447 -18.45 6.29 17.71
C LEU A 447 -19.88 6.16 18.26
N ASN A 448 -20.16 5.07 18.98
CA ASN A 448 -21.50 4.74 19.50
C ASN A 448 -21.69 5.17 20.95
#